data_AF-A0A1Y5D5N3-F1
#
_entry.id   AF-A0A1Y5D5N3-F1
#
_cell.length_a   1.000
_cell.length_b   1.000
_cell.length_c   1.000
_cell.angle_alpha   90.00
_cell.angle_beta   90.00
_cell.angle_gamma   90.00
#
_symmetry.space_group_name_H-M   'P 1'
#
loop_
_entity.id
_entity.type
_entity.pdbx_description
1 polymer ?
#
loop_
_entity_poly.entity_id
_entity_poly.type
_entity_poly.pdbx_seq_one_letter_code
_entity_poly.pdbx_strand_id
1 'polypeptide(L)'
;MKSLGTNKAFISLPILLLLLFVISLAYQFNQHQADQRQWQYQTQQAKATELIWQAFEFNLLSNLTATQAQASGCDTLCLLDVDDLTLDGGSNQYQYGDETLLWVFEKETSLNRYYRLCAKRVLTLSVQCWWLKEEEGGQLYWFANLPIRH
;
A
#
# COMPACT_ATOMS: atom_id res chain seq x y z
N MET A 1 -31.44 9.07 71.94
CA MET A 1 -30.51 9.05 70.79
C MET A 1 -30.97 7.96 69.83
N LYS A 2 -31.45 8.31 68.64
CA LYS A 2 -31.94 7.35 67.63
C LYS A 2 -30.74 6.77 66.89
N SER A 3 -30.53 5.47 67.06
CA SER A 3 -29.56 4.67 66.32
C SER A 3 -29.91 4.67 64.82
N LEU A 4 -29.03 5.21 63.97
CA LEU A 4 -29.13 5.03 62.52
C LEU A 4 -28.87 3.56 62.19
N GLY A 5 -29.93 2.85 61.79
CA GLY A 5 -29.80 1.51 61.22
C GLY A 5 -29.09 1.59 59.86
N THR A 6 -27.83 1.16 59.82
CA THR A 6 -27.14 0.83 58.58
C THR A 6 -27.85 -0.36 57.91
N ASN A 7 -28.67 -0.08 56.91
CA ASN A 7 -29.19 -1.10 56.00
C ASN A 7 -28.01 -1.70 55.21
N LYS A 8 -27.47 -2.81 55.69
CA LYS A 8 -26.49 -3.61 54.95
C LYS A 8 -27.23 -4.33 53.82
N ALA A 9 -27.21 -3.76 52.63
CA ALA A 9 -27.60 -4.47 51.42
C ALA A 9 -26.58 -5.59 51.17
N PHE A 10 -26.87 -6.80 51.66
CA PHE A 10 -26.09 -7.98 51.34
C PHE A 10 -26.40 -8.40 49.90
N ILE A 11 -25.56 -7.97 48.97
CA ILE A 11 -25.56 -8.52 47.62
C ILE A 11 -25.14 -9.99 47.78
N SER A 12 -26.03 -10.92 47.43
CA SER A 12 -25.71 -12.34 47.53
C SER A 12 -24.58 -12.68 46.56
N LEU A 13 -23.62 -13.48 47.03
CA LEU A 13 -22.49 -13.99 46.23
C LEU A 13 -22.90 -14.50 44.83
N PRO A 14 -24.01 -15.24 44.62
CA PRO A 14 -24.42 -15.67 43.29
C PRO A 14 -24.78 -14.51 42.34
N ILE A 15 -25.30 -13.39 42.85
CA ILE A 15 -25.58 -12.20 42.02
C ILE A 15 -24.27 -11.56 41.57
N LEU A 16 -23.26 -11.49 42.45
CA LEU A 16 -21.92 -11.01 42.10
C LEU A 16 -21.26 -11.87 41.03
N LEU A 17 -21.33 -13.21 41.16
CA LEU A 17 -20.80 -14.14 40.17
C LEU A 17 -21.51 -14.00 38.82
N LEU A 18 -22.83 -13.84 38.82
CA LEU A 18 -23.61 -13.64 37.60
C LEU A 18 -23.24 -12.31 36.92
N LEU A 19 -23.07 -11.24 37.69
CA LEU A 19 -22.62 -9.95 37.15
C LEU A 19 -21.21 -10.04 36.54
N LEU A 20 -20.27 -10.69 37.23
CA LEU A 20 -18.90 -10.91 36.70
C LEU A 20 -18.91 -11.74 35.41
N PHE A 21 -19.78 -12.75 35.34
CA PHE A 21 -19.94 -13.57 34.13
C PHE A 21 -20.48 -12.75 32.97
N VAL A 22 -21.52 -11.93 33.19
CA VAL A 22 -22.09 -11.04 32.17
C VAL A 22 -21.07 -10.00 31.71
N ILE A 23 -20.31 -9.40 32.63
CA ILE A 23 -19.24 -8.45 32.29
C ILE A 23 -18.16 -9.12 31.45
N SER A 24 -17.76 -10.36 31.78
CA SER A 24 -16.74 -11.10 31.04
C SER A 24 -17.18 -11.44 29.63
N LEU A 25 -18.42 -11.91 29.46
CA LEU A 25 -19.01 -12.18 28.14
C LEU A 25 -19.14 -10.90 27.31
N ALA A 26 -19.63 -9.82 27.92
CA ALA A 26 -19.75 -8.53 27.25
C ALA A 26 -18.37 -8.01 26.82
N TYR A 27 -17.35 -8.15 27.65
CA TYR A 27 -15.98 -7.75 27.31
C TYR A 27 -15.44 -8.56 26.13
N GLN A 28 -15.56 -9.90 26.15
CA GLN A 28 -15.10 -10.75 25.05
C GLN A 28 -15.84 -10.45 23.74
N PHE A 29 -17.15 -10.23 23.80
CA PHE A 29 -17.94 -9.84 22.63
C PHE A 29 -17.48 -8.51 22.03
N ASN A 30 -17.29 -7.49 22.88
CA ASN A 30 -16.80 -6.18 22.43
C ASN A 30 -15.38 -6.25 21.86
N GLN A 31 -14.51 -7.06 22.47
CA GLN A 31 -13.16 -7.28 21.97
C GLN A 31 -13.17 -7.92 20.59
N HIS A 32 -13.96 -8.97 20.40
CA HIS A 32 -14.08 -9.63 19.10
C HIS A 32 -14.60 -8.69 18.00
N GLN A 33 -15.59 -7.84 18.33
CA GLN A 33 -16.10 -6.82 17.42
C GLN A 33 -15.08 -5.71 17.12
N ALA A 34 -14.22 -5.36 18.08
CA ALA A 34 -13.12 -4.42 17.84
C ALA A 34 -12.08 -5.02 16.89
N ASP A 35 -11.67 -6.26 17.13
CA ASP A 35 -10.68 -6.98 16.31
C ASP A 35 -11.18 -7.14 14.86
N GLN A 36 -12.46 -7.51 14.67
CA GLN A 36 -13.06 -7.61 13.33
C GLN A 36 -13.03 -6.28 12.58
N ARG A 37 -13.38 -5.18 13.24
CA ARG A 37 -13.33 -3.84 12.63
C ARG A 37 -11.90 -3.46 12.28
N GLN A 38 -10.95 -3.68 13.19
CA GLN A 38 -9.54 -3.41 12.93
C GLN A 38 -9.02 -4.18 11.72
N TRP A 39 -9.34 -5.48 11.62
CA TRP A 39 -8.95 -6.29 10.47
C TRP A 39 -9.56 -5.78 9.16
N GLN A 40 -10.83 -5.35 9.17
CA GLN A 40 -11.47 -4.75 8.00
C GLN A 40 -10.79 -3.45 7.58
N TYR A 41 -10.46 -2.57 8.52
CA TYR A 41 -9.73 -1.33 8.23
C TYR A 41 -8.35 -1.60 7.61
N GLN A 42 -7.58 -2.52 8.20
CA GLN A 42 -6.27 -2.91 7.66
C GLN A 42 -6.39 -3.50 6.26
N THR A 43 -7.40 -4.34 6.02
CA THR A 43 -7.67 -4.94 4.71
C THR A 43 -8.06 -3.89 3.68
N GLN A 44 -8.90 -2.91 4.05
CA GLN A 44 -9.28 -1.82 3.16
C GLN A 44 -8.09 -0.92 2.82
N GLN A 45 -7.24 -0.60 3.80
CA GLN A 45 -6.02 0.17 3.56
C GLN A 45 -5.04 -0.58 2.64
N ALA A 46 -4.86 -1.88 2.83
CA ALA A 46 -4.05 -2.71 1.94
C ALA A 46 -4.61 -2.74 0.51
N LYS A 47 -5.93 -2.87 0.35
CA LYS A 47 -6.59 -2.82 -0.97
C LYS A 47 -6.47 -1.46 -1.63
N ALA A 48 -6.71 -0.38 -0.90
CA ALA A 48 -6.55 0.98 -1.42
C ALA A 48 -5.11 1.24 -1.87
N THR A 49 -4.14 0.72 -1.11
CA THR A 49 -2.73 0.71 -1.51
C THR A 49 -2.60 -0.06 -2.83
N GLU A 50 -3.12 -1.26 -2.98
CA GLU A 50 -2.92 -2.00 -4.23
C GLU A 50 -3.62 -1.36 -5.46
N LEU A 51 -4.75 -0.68 -5.27
CA LEU A 51 -5.57 -0.15 -6.37
C LEU A 51 -4.84 0.88 -7.24
N ILE A 52 -4.07 1.79 -6.66
CA ILE A 52 -3.34 2.78 -7.46
C ILE A 52 -2.25 2.14 -8.31
N TRP A 53 -1.58 1.09 -7.81
CA TRP A 53 -0.59 0.35 -8.59
C TRP A 53 -1.23 -0.39 -9.76
N GLN A 54 -2.37 -1.04 -9.52
CA GLN A 54 -3.15 -1.69 -10.58
C GLN A 54 -3.64 -0.69 -11.62
N ALA A 55 -4.13 0.48 -11.19
CA ALA A 55 -4.58 1.52 -12.09
C ALA A 55 -3.42 2.11 -12.91
N PHE A 56 -2.27 2.33 -12.28
CA PHE A 56 -1.05 2.77 -12.95
C PHE A 56 -0.59 1.76 -14.01
N GLU A 57 -0.53 0.48 -13.64
CA GLU A 57 -0.18 -0.59 -14.57
C GLU A 57 -1.16 -0.64 -15.74
N PHE A 58 -2.46 -0.59 -15.49
CA PHE A 58 -3.45 -0.65 -16.56
C PHE A 58 -3.42 0.58 -17.49
N ASN A 59 -3.30 1.79 -16.94
CA ASN A 59 -3.42 3.02 -17.72
C ASN A 59 -2.11 3.47 -18.39
N LEU A 60 -0.97 3.28 -17.73
CA LEU A 60 0.30 3.76 -18.24
C LEU A 60 1.03 2.66 -19.02
N LEU A 61 1.14 1.44 -18.45
CA LEU A 61 1.93 0.36 -19.05
C LEU A 61 1.35 -0.10 -20.40
N SER A 62 0.03 -0.05 -20.56
CA SER A 62 -0.65 -0.37 -21.83
C SER A 62 -0.41 0.64 -22.96
N ASN A 63 -0.05 1.88 -22.61
CA ASN A 63 0.13 2.99 -23.56
C ASN A 63 1.60 3.38 -23.76
N LEU A 64 2.51 2.73 -23.03
CA LEU A 64 3.94 2.96 -23.12
C LEU A 64 4.52 2.42 -24.43
N THR A 65 5.41 3.21 -25.03
CA THR A 65 6.11 2.84 -26.27
C THR A 65 7.62 2.98 -26.06
N ALA A 66 8.41 2.14 -26.73
CA ALA A 66 9.86 2.10 -26.58
C ALA A 66 10.55 3.47 -26.82
N THR A 67 9.95 4.34 -27.62
CA THR A 67 10.46 5.69 -27.93
C THR A 67 10.35 6.68 -26.76
N GLN A 68 9.49 6.40 -25.79
CA GLN A 68 9.33 7.23 -24.58
C GLN A 68 10.41 6.93 -23.53
N ALA A 69 11.20 5.86 -23.73
CA ALA A 69 12.25 5.48 -22.82
C ALA A 69 13.43 6.45 -22.90
N GLN A 70 13.85 6.94 -21.74
CA GLN A 70 15.10 7.69 -21.62
C GLN A 70 16.26 6.69 -21.55
N ALA A 71 17.47 7.09 -21.96
CA ALA A 71 18.63 6.24 -21.77
C ALA A 71 18.95 6.13 -20.27
N SER A 72 19.08 4.91 -19.75
CA SER A 72 19.53 4.72 -18.37
C SER A 72 20.92 5.33 -18.19
N GLY A 73 21.08 6.20 -17.19
CA GLY A 73 22.40 6.73 -16.78
C GLY A 73 23.25 5.70 -16.02
N CYS A 74 22.78 4.46 -15.96
CA CYS A 74 23.27 3.38 -15.14
C CYS A 74 23.38 2.11 -16.00
N ASP A 75 24.60 1.56 -16.12
CA ASP A 75 24.89 0.39 -16.97
C ASP A 75 24.46 -0.96 -16.36
N THR A 76 23.82 -0.93 -15.19
CA THR A 76 23.33 -2.13 -14.47
C THR A 76 21.98 -1.86 -13.81
N LEU A 77 21.40 -2.88 -13.15
CA LEU A 77 20.18 -2.82 -12.31
C LEU A 77 20.37 -1.86 -11.10
N CYS A 78 20.64 -0.59 -11.32
CA CYS A 78 20.94 0.37 -10.27
C CYS A 78 19.66 0.69 -9.50
N LEU A 79 19.79 0.98 -8.20
CA LEU A 79 18.70 1.62 -7.48
C LEU A 79 18.38 2.93 -8.20
N LEU A 80 17.13 3.09 -8.63
CA LEU A 80 16.69 4.38 -9.10
C LEU A 80 16.74 5.31 -7.87
N ASP A 81 17.59 6.34 -7.89
CA ASP A 81 17.55 7.37 -6.87
C ASP A 81 16.33 8.25 -7.14
N VAL A 82 15.22 7.84 -6.51
CA VAL A 82 13.92 8.43 -6.74
C VAL A 82 13.74 9.76 -6.00
N ASP A 83 14.77 10.23 -5.29
CA ASP A 83 14.82 11.57 -4.72
C ASP A 83 15.38 12.58 -5.74
N ASP A 84 16.14 12.10 -6.74
CA ASP A 84 16.66 12.90 -7.86
C ASP A 84 15.67 13.03 -9.03
N LEU A 85 14.46 12.46 -8.86
CA LEU A 85 13.28 12.70 -9.69
C LEU A 85 12.74 14.10 -9.44
N THR A 86 13.57 15.10 -9.72
CA THR A 86 13.20 16.50 -9.68
C THR A 86 12.07 16.77 -10.68
N LEU A 87 11.04 17.43 -10.18
CA LEU A 87 9.79 17.85 -10.84
C LEU A 87 9.96 18.76 -12.07
N ASP A 88 11.17 18.92 -12.60
CA ASP A 88 11.52 19.93 -13.61
C ASP A 88 11.13 19.54 -15.05
N GLY A 89 10.46 18.41 -15.25
CA GLY A 89 9.86 18.04 -16.53
C GLY A 89 8.52 17.37 -16.31
N GLY A 90 7.42 18.13 -16.37
CA GLY A 90 6.05 17.74 -16.01
C GLY A 90 5.40 16.57 -16.77
N SER A 91 6.14 15.65 -17.39
CA SER A 91 5.61 14.52 -18.15
C SER A 91 5.46 13.22 -17.35
N ASN A 92 6.10 13.10 -16.18
CA ASN A 92 6.19 11.81 -15.49
C ASN A 92 5.40 11.73 -14.17
N GLN A 93 4.22 12.35 -14.14
CA GLN A 93 3.31 12.26 -13.00
C GLN A 93 2.06 11.49 -13.39
N TYR A 94 1.57 10.66 -12.48
CA TYR A 94 0.30 9.96 -12.61
C TYR A 94 -0.54 10.20 -11.37
N GLN A 95 -1.77 10.68 -11.56
CA GLN A 95 -2.68 11.02 -10.47
C GLN A 95 -3.79 9.97 -10.39
N TYR A 96 -4.08 9.50 -9.18
CA TYR A 96 -5.17 8.56 -8.90
C TYR A 96 -5.88 8.98 -7.61
N GLY A 97 -7.05 9.61 -7.77
CA GLY A 97 -7.74 10.24 -6.64
C GLY A 97 -6.88 11.33 -6.00
N ASP A 98 -6.61 11.20 -4.71
CA ASP A 98 -5.79 12.14 -3.93
C ASP A 98 -4.30 11.75 -3.87
N GLU A 99 -3.91 10.64 -4.51
CA GLU A 99 -2.53 10.17 -4.55
C GLU A 99 -1.85 10.52 -5.88
N THR A 100 -0.56 10.82 -5.81
CA THR A 100 0.30 11.10 -6.96
C THR A 100 1.48 10.14 -6.99
N LEU A 101 1.72 9.57 -8.17
CA LEU A 101 2.91 8.80 -8.50
C LEU A 101 3.84 9.63 -9.37
N LEU A 102 5.13 9.57 -9.05
CA LEU A 102 6.21 9.99 -9.95
C LEU A 102 6.78 8.74 -10.60
N TRP A 103 7.00 8.76 -11.91
CA TRP A 103 7.51 7.59 -12.62
C TRP A 103 8.69 7.92 -13.53
N VAL A 104 9.45 6.90 -13.93
CA VAL A 104 10.52 7.01 -14.92
C VAL A 104 10.50 5.76 -15.77
N PHE A 105 10.68 5.95 -17.07
CA PHE A 105 10.83 4.88 -18.02
C PHE A 105 12.19 4.96 -18.70
N GLU A 106 13.00 3.93 -18.52
CA GLU A 106 14.39 3.88 -18.96
C GLU A 106 14.63 2.68 -19.86
N LYS A 107 15.54 2.85 -20.81
CA LYS A 107 16.11 1.77 -21.62
C LYS A 107 17.46 1.40 -21.05
N GLU A 108 17.65 0.10 -20.83
CA GLU A 108 18.92 -0.45 -20.38
C GLU A 108 19.97 -0.36 -21.51
N THR A 109 21.12 0.24 -21.22
CA THR A 109 22.19 0.49 -22.21
C THR A 109 22.94 -0.81 -22.55
N SER A 110 23.13 -1.68 -21.54
CA SER A 110 23.87 -2.93 -21.66
C SER A 110 23.08 -4.05 -22.35
N LEU A 111 21.76 -4.04 -22.21
CA LEU A 111 20.85 -5.05 -22.72
C LEU A 111 19.93 -4.46 -23.78
N ASN A 112 20.27 -4.70 -25.04
CA ASN A 112 19.46 -4.24 -26.16
C ASN A 112 18.05 -4.86 -26.08
N ARG A 113 17.00 -4.03 -26.21
CA ARG A 113 15.57 -4.38 -26.08
C ARG A 113 15.03 -4.57 -24.66
N TYR A 114 15.76 -4.16 -23.61
CA TYR A 114 15.25 -4.22 -22.23
C TYR A 114 14.99 -2.82 -21.67
N TYR A 115 13.90 -2.72 -20.93
CA TYR A 115 13.40 -1.47 -20.40
C TYR A 115 12.94 -1.64 -18.95
N ARG A 116 13.02 -0.56 -18.19
CA ARG A 116 12.59 -0.48 -16.80
C ARG A 116 11.63 0.67 -16.63
N LEU A 117 10.45 0.38 -16.09
CA LEU A 117 9.51 1.37 -15.62
C LEU A 117 9.54 1.35 -14.09
N CYS A 118 9.75 2.48 -13.45
CA CYS A 118 9.69 2.60 -11.99
C CYS A 118 8.75 3.72 -11.61
N ALA A 119 8.00 3.54 -10.53
CA ALA A 119 7.11 4.54 -10.00
C ALA A 119 7.19 4.61 -8.47
N LYS A 120 7.07 5.82 -7.92
CA LYS A 120 7.09 6.11 -6.48
C LYS A 120 5.89 6.93 -6.10
N ARG A 121 5.32 6.60 -4.94
CA ARG A 121 4.32 7.44 -4.29
C ARG A 121 4.95 8.63 -3.62
N VAL A 122 4.36 9.81 -3.83
CA VAL A 122 4.80 11.04 -3.18
C VAL A 122 4.54 10.99 -1.67
N LEU A 123 3.41 10.41 -1.23
CA LEU A 123 2.99 10.44 0.18
C LEU A 123 3.64 9.36 1.04
N THR A 124 3.69 8.11 0.56
CA THR A 124 4.19 6.96 1.34
C THR A 124 5.62 6.57 0.98
N LEU A 125 6.21 7.20 -0.04
CA LEU A 125 7.53 6.89 -0.59
C LEU A 125 7.71 5.44 -1.05
N SER A 126 6.64 4.66 -1.17
CA SER A 126 6.70 3.29 -1.67
C SER A 126 7.04 3.28 -3.16
N VAL A 127 7.99 2.43 -3.57
CA VAL A 127 8.48 2.30 -4.94
C VAL A 127 8.07 0.94 -5.51
N GLN A 128 7.64 0.92 -6.77
CA GLN A 128 7.47 -0.30 -7.55
C GLN A 128 8.14 -0.16 -8.92
N CYS A 129 8.71 -1.25 -9.42
CA CYS A 129 9.35 -1.27 -10.73
C CYS A 129 8.93 -2.51 -11.54
N TRP A 130 8.71 -2.29 -12.83
CA TRP A 130 8.35 -3.28 -13.83
C TRP A 130 9.46 -3.39 -14.86
N TRP A 131 9.77 -4.63 -15.24
CA TRP A 131 10.71 -4.91 -16.32
C TRP A 131 9.96 -5.27 -17.59
N LEU A 132 10.31 -4.58 -18.66
CA LEU A 132 9.69 -4.67 -19.97
C LEU A 132 10.72 -5.11 -21.01
N LYS A 133 10.30 -5.95 -21.96
CA LYS A 133 11.12 -6.40 -23.09
C LYS A 133 10.44 -6.00 -24.39
N GLU A 134 11.21 -5.48 -25.31
CA GLU A 134 10.74 -5.15 -26.66
C GLU A 134 10.86 -6.35 -27.60
N GLU A 135 9.78 -6.64 -28.31
CA GLU A 135 9.77 -7.62 -29.41
C GLU A 135 10.03 -6.97 -30.78
N GLU A 136 10.17 -7.82 -31.79
CA GLU A 136 10.36 -7.44 -33.18
C GLU A 136 9.08 -6.79 -33.73
N GLY A 137 9.00 -5.48 -33.56
CA GLY A 137 7.81 -4.69 -33.86
C GLY A 137 7.63 -3.46 -32.95
N GLY A 138 8.49 -3.28 -31.95
CA GLY A 138 8.46 -2.11 -31.05
C GLY A 138 7.41 -2.20 -29.95
N GLN A 139 6.72 -3.34 -29.83
CA GLN A 139 5.78 -3.61 -28.75
C GLN A 139 6.55 -4.04 -27.48
N LEU A 140 6.13 -3.48 -26.35
CA LEU A 140 6.69 -3.76 -25.04
C LEU A 140 5.84 -4.80 -24.32
N TYR A 141 6.49 -5.84 -23.82
CA TYR A 141 5.85 -6.89 -23.05
C TYR A 141 6.43 -6.98 -21.64
N TRP A 142 5.54 -7.21 -20.68
CA TRP A 142 5.92 -7.45 -19.31
C TRP A 142 6.52 -8.85 -19.15
N PHE A 143 7.69 -8.94 -18.50
CA PHE A 143 8.35 -10.22 -18.27
C PHE A 143 8.73 -10.48 -16.80
N ALA A 144 8.73 -9.47 -15.92
CA ALA A 144 8.91 -9.64 -14.48
C ALA A 144 8.42 -8.44 -13.64
N ASN A 145 7.80 -8.71 -12.48
CA ASN A 145 7.61 -7.75 -11.40
C ASN A 145 8.53 -8.19 -10.25
N LEU A 146 9.59 -7.44 -10.00
CA LEU A 146 10.49 -7.69 -8.87
C LEU A 146 10.15 -6.66 -7.79
N PRO A 147 9.63 -7.07 -6.62
CA PRO A 147 9.57 -6.16 -5.50
C PRO A 147 11.00 -5.80 -5.11
N ILE A 148 11.40 -4.54 -5.34
CA ILE A 148 12.65 -4.01 -4.81
C ILE A 148 12.44 -3.89 -3.30
N ARG A 149 12.88 -4.93 -2.58
CA ARG A 149 12.98 -4.83 -1.12
C ARG A 149 14.18 -3.94 -0.83
N HIS A 150 13.91 -2.78 -0.25
CA HIS A 150 14.91 -1.88 0.35
C HIS A 150 15.72 -2.62 1.41
#